data_AF-A0AAV3ZDV0-F1
#
_entry.id   AF-A0AAV3ZDV0-F1
#
_cell.length_a   1.000
_cell.length_b   1.000
_cell.length_c   1.000
_cell.angle_alpha   90.00
_cell.angle_beta   90.00
_cell.angle_gamma   90.00
#
_symmetry.space_group_name_H-M   'P 1'
#
loop_
_entity.id
_entity.type
_entity.pdbx_description
1 polymer ?
#
loop_
_entity_poly.entity_id
_entity_poly.type
_entity_poly.pdbx_seq_one_letter_code
_entity_poly.pdbx_strand_id
1 'polypeptide(L)'
;MNIKNYYWSDENKFIALSNLLTGDTMKLLQTLSELQWTCQHLKEAILKHLCTEDCYDEKVRHAIPLQSENTDAFISKIKMMFDRWTELAGVTKGELRDLVIRDQLYRSF
;
A
#
# COMPACT_ATOMS: atom_id res chain seq x y z
N MET A 1 5.88 -10.65 -26.88
CA MET A 1 7.07 -10.39 -26.03
C MET A 1 7.03 -11.43 -24.91
N ASN A 2 7.95 -12.39 -24.93
CA ASN A 2 7.91 -13.59 -24.10
C ASN A 2 8.45 -13.23 -22.70
N ILE A 3 7.57 -13.04 -21.71
CA ILE A 3 7.99 -12.72 -20.34
C ILE A 3 8.63 -13.98 -19.77
N LYS A 4 9.97 -14.06 -19.80
CA LYS A 4 10.71 -15.12 -19.13
C LYS A 4 10.40 -15.02 -17.64
N ASN A 5 9.67 -16.00 -17.10
CA ASN A 5 9.54 -16.19 -15.66
C ASN A 5 10.93 -16.54 -15.10
N TYR A 6 11.64 -15.53 -14.61
CA TYR A 6 12.90 -15.71 -13.91
C TYR A 6 12.60 -16.36 -12.55
N TYR A 7 12.98 -17.63 -12.39
CA TYR A 7 12.93 -18.31 -11.10
C TYR A 7 14.07 -17.77 -10.22
N TRP A 8 13.77 -16.75 -9.43
CA TRP A 8 14.70 -16.25 -8.40
C TRP A 8 14.66 -17.18 -7.17
N SER A 9 15.82 -17.42 -6.56
CA SER A 9 15.91 -18.06 -5.24
C SER A 9 15.28 -17.16 -4.19
N ASP A 10 14.83 -17.75 -3.07
CA ASP A 10 14.13 -16.98 -2.03
C ASP A 10 15.04 -15.97 -1.32
N GLU A 11 16.35 -16.23 -1.24
CA GLU A 11 17.35 -15.25 -0.82
C GLU A 11 17.45 -14.07 -1.78
N ASN A 12 17.51 -14.32 -3.10
CA ASN A 12 17.57 -13.24 -4.10
C ASN A 12 16.27 -12.41 -4.11
N LYS A 13 15.12 -13.05 -3.89
CA LYS A 13 13.84 -12.33 -3.72
C LYS A 13 13.84 -11.50 -2.45
N PHE A 14 14.36 -12.01 -1.34
CA PHE A 14 14.45 -11.28 -0.08
C PHE A 14 15.33 -10.03 -0.24
N ILE A 15 16.54 -10.19 -0.79
CA ILE A 15 17.48 -9.09 -1.02
C ILE A 15 16.89 -8.04 -1.96
N ALA A 16 16.25 -8.46 -3.05
CA ALA A 16 15.63 -7.52 -3.97
C ALA A 16 14.46 -6.78 -3.32
N LEU A 17 13.62 -7.48 -2.55
CA LEU A 17 12.48 -6.86 -1.86
C LEU A 17 12.96 -5.89 -0.78
N SER A 18 14.00 -6.25 -0.01
CA SER A 18 14.60 -5.37 1.00
C SER A 18 15.23 -4.12 0.39
N ASN A 19 15.84 -4.23 -0.79
CA ASN A 19 16.41 -3.09 -1.51
C ASN A 19 15.37 -2.13 -2.08
N LEU A 20 14.12 -2.59 -2.26
CA LEU A 20 13.01 -1.75 -2.70
C LEU A 20 12.31 -1.02 -1.54
N LEU A 21 12.60 -1.40 -0.29
CA LEU A 21 12.07 -0.71 0.88
C LEU A 21 12.80 0.61 1.07
N THR A 22 12.01 1.67 1.24
CA THR A 22 12.50 3.04 1.44
C THR A 22 11.70 3.71 2.56
N GLY A 23 12.31 4.69 3.23
CA GLY A 23 11.66 5.45 4.31
C GLY A 23 11.24 4.57 5.49
N ASP A 24 9.99 4.69 5.94
CA ASP A 24 9.50 4.00 7.15
C ASP A 24 9.45 2.47 7.02
N THR A 25 9.37 1.96 5.80
CA THR A 25 9.45 0.51 5.53
C THR A 25 10.87 -0.05 5.75
N MET A 26 11.90 0.80 5.66
CA MET A 26 13.29 0.44 5.96
C MET A 26 13.54 0.36 7.47
N LYS A 27 12.88 1.23 8.26
CA LYS A 27 12.90 1.14 9.73
C LYS A 27 12.29 -0.19 10.19
N LEU A 28 11.21 -0.60 9.53
CA LEU A 28 10.60 -1.91 9.73
C LEU A 28 11.55 -3.06 9.48
N LEU A 29 12.28 -3.04 8.36
CA LEU A 29 13.30 -4.05 8.04
C LEU A 29 14.38 -4.14 9.13
N GLN A 30 14.80 -3.00 9.70
CA GLN A 30 15.81 -2.96 10.76
C GLN A 30 15.30 -3.63 12.05
N THR A 31 14.06 -3.36 12.47
CA THR A 31 13.41 -4.05 13.60
C THR A 31 13.18 -5.54 13.37
N LEU A 32 13.13 -5.98 12.11
CA LEU A 32 12.87 -7.38 11.73
C LEU A 32 14.16 -8.22 11.55
N SER A 33 15.33 -7.58 11.56
CA SER A 33 16.62 -8.21 11.19
C SER A 33 17.20 -9.21 12.20
N GLU A 34 16.63 -9.34 13.39
CA GLU A 34 17.17 -10.19 14.48
C GLU A 34 16.82 -11.68 14.36
N LEU A 35 15.96 -12.06 13.41
CA LEU A 35 15.49 -13.42 13.21
C LEU A 35 15.73 -13.86 11.75
N GLN A 36 15.98 -15.15 11.49
CA GLN A 36 16.10 -15.70 10.13
C GLN A 36 14.76 -15.66 9.39
N TRP A 37 14.47 -14.55 8.72
CA TRP A 37 13.18 -14.32 8.06
C TRP A 37 13.28 -14.57 6.56
N THR A 38 12.32 -15.32 6.02
CA THR A 38 12.22 -15.58 4.58
C THR A 38 11.50 -14.42 3.86
N CYS A 39 11.61 -14.38 2.52
CA CYS A 39 10.87 -13.43 1.68
C CYS A 39 9.36 -13.37 1.99
N GLN A 40 8.78 -14.51 2.40
CA GLN A 40 7.36 -14.60 2.77
C GLN A 40 7.04 -13.78 4.03
N HIS A 41 7.85 -13.92 5.07
CA HIS A 41 7.65 -13.17 6.32
C HIS A 41 7.82 -11.66 6.11
N LEU A 42 8.76 -11.25 5.25
CA LEU A 42 8.94 -9.85 4.90
C LEU A 42 7.70 -9.28 4.17
N LYS A 43 7.14 -10.04 3.22
CA LYS A 43 5.89 -9.67 2.56
C LYS A 43 4.74 -9.52 3.54
N GLU A 44 4.58 -10.48 4.45
CA GLU A 44 3.52 -10.44 5.47
C GLU A 44 3.67 -9.24 6.40
N ALA A 45 4.88 -8.92 6.84
CA ALA A 45 5.15 -7.74 7.67
C ALA A 45 4.82 -6.43 6.93
N ILE A 46 5.21 -6.33 5.65
CA ILE A 46 4.89 -5.18 4.79
C ILE A 46 3.38 -5.05 4.61
N LEU A 47 2.67 -6.14 4.30
CA LEU A 47 1.23 -6.13 4.14
C LEU A 47 0.54 -5.72 5.44
N LYS A 48 0.99 -6.23 6.59
CA LYS A 48 0.42 -5.89 7.89
C LYS A 48 0.57 -4.40 8.23
N HIS A 49 1.64 -3.75 7.78
CA HIS A 49 1.87 -2.33 8.07
C HIS A 49 1.36 -1.36 7.00
N LEU A 50 1.40 -1.74 5.73
CA LEU A 50 1.05 -0.84 4.62
C LEU A 50 -0.33 -1.09 4.03
N CYS A 51 -0.99 -2.20 4.37
CA CYS A 51 -2.34 -2.53 3.94
C CYS A 51 -3.35 -2.44 5.08
N THR A 52 -3.24 -1.39 5.89
CA THR A 52 -4.25 -1.01 6.91
C THR A 52 -5.24 0.00 6.33
N GLU A 53 -6.41 0.12 6.98
CA GLU A 53 -7.41 1.14 6.66
C GLU A 53 -6.79 2.55 6.63
N ASP A 54 -6.13 2.95 7.72
CA ASP A 54 -5.49 4.26 7.87
C ASP A 54 -4.44 4.55 6.77
N CYS A 55 -3.68 3.53 6.36
CA CYS A 55 -2.67 3.71 5.33
C CYS A 55 -3.31 3.96 3.95
N TYR A 56 -4.40 3.26 3.62
CA TYR A 56 -5.12 3.51 2.38
C TYR A 56 -5.89 4.84 2.41
N ASP A 57 -6.44 5.22 3.57
CA ASP A 57 -7.00 6.54 3.81
C ASP A 57 -5.98 7.65 3.48
N GLU A 58 -4.79 7.59 4.10
CA GLU A 58 -3.73 8.57 3.83
C GLU A 58 -3.28 8.59 2.37
N LYS A 59 -3.12 7.41 1.74
CA LYS A 59 -2.70 7.28 0.34
C LYS A 59 -3.70 7.90 -0.63
N VAL A 60 -5.00 7.65 -0.43
CA VAL A 60 -6.05 8.20 -1.30
C VAL A 60 -6.04 9.73 -1.24
N ARG A 61 -5.85 10.30 -0.05
CA ARG A 61 -5.95 11.74 0.19
C ARG A 61 -4.74 12.54 -0.29
N HIS A 62 -3.54 11.97 -0.13
CA HIS A 62 -2.30 12.64 -0.49
C HIS A 62 -1.78 12.21 -1.86
N ALA A 63 -2.54 11.40 -2.59
CA ALA A 63 -2.17 11.01 -3.92
C ALA A 63 -2.18 12.23 -4.86
N ILE A 64 -1.03 12.47 -5.46
CA ILE A 64 -0.82 13.49 -6.48
C ILE A 64 -0.42 12.74 -7.77
N PRO A 65 -0.91 13.15 -8.94
CA PRO A 65 -0.47 12.55 -10.20
C PRO A 65 1.03 12.74 -10.38
N LEU A 66 1.71 11.70 -10.87
CA LEU A 66 3.12 11.83 -11.25
C LEU A 66 3.24 12.74 -12.48
N GLN A 67 4.40 13.39 -12.63
CA GLN A 67 4.63 14.37 -13.69
C GLN A 67 4.44 13.80 -15.12
N SER A 68 4.60 12.49 -15.28
CA SER A 68 4.43 11.74 -16.54
C SER A 68 3.16 10.88 -16.59
N GLU A 69 2.34 10.89 -15.54
CA GLU A 69 1.13 10.07 -15.44
C GLU A 69 -0.04 10.77 -16.15
N ASN A 70 -0.74 10.03 -17.00
CA ASN A 70 -1.96 10.55 -17.62
C ASN A 70 -3.14 10.48 -16.65
N THR A 71 -4.17 11.30 -16.91
CA THR A 71 -5.33 11.45 -16.04
C THR A 71 -6.06 10.12 -15.80
N ASP A 72 -6.24 9.29 -16.82
CA ASP A 72 -6.97 8.03 -16.71
C ASP A 72 -6.23 7.00 -15.85
N ALA A 73 -4.90 6.94 -15.96
CA ALA A 73 -4.04 6.11 -15.13
C ALA A 73 -4.08 6.55 -13.67
N PHE A 74 -4.02 7.86 -13.43
CA PHE A 74 -4.15 8.41 -12.08
C PHE A 74 -5.53 8.07 -11.48
N ILE A 75 -6.62 8.32 -12.20
CA ILE A 75 -7.98 8.01 -11.74
C ILE A 75 -8.11 6.51 -11.44
N SER A 76 -7.58 5.64 -12.31
CA SER A 76 -7.65 4.19 -12.11
C SER A 76 -6.89 3.75 -10.86
N LYS A 77 -5.70 4.32 -10.63
CA LYS A 77 -4.90 4.10 -9.42
C LYS A 77 -5.65 4.51 -8.16
N ILE A 78 -6.27 5.69 -8.16
CA ILE A 78 -7.06 6.20 -7.03
C ILE A 78 -8.27 5.32 -6.76
N LYS A 79 -9.02 4.93 -7.79
CA LYS A 79 -10.16 4.02 -7.65
C LYS A 79 -9.75 2.71 -6.98
N MET A 80 -8.66 2.11 -7.43
CA MET A 80 -8.15 0.86 -6.84
C MET A 80 -7.79 1.03 -5.36
N MET A 81 -7.14 2.14 -4.98
CA MET A 81 -6.81 2.42 -3.58
C MET A 81 -8.07 2.69 -2.74
N PHE A 82 -9.03 3.42 -3.31
CA PHE A 82 -10.30 3.75 -2.65
C PHE A 82 -11.18 2.51 -2.44
N ASP A 83 -11.32 1.65 -3.45
CA ASP A 83 -12.05 0.39 -3.33
C ASP A 83 -11.45 -0.46 -2.20
N ARG A 84 -10.11 -0.56 -2.15
CA ARG A 84 -9.43 -1.31 -1.08
C ARG A 84 -9.63 -0.69 0.30
N TRP A 85 -9.61 0.64 0.41
CA TRP A 85 -9.92 1.32 1.65
C TRP A 85 -11.33 0.98 2.14
N THR A 86 -12.32 1.07 1.25
CA THR A 86 -13.73 0.83 1.59
C THR A 86 -14.00 -0.64 1.95
N GLU A 87 -13.28 -1.57 1.32
CA GLU A 87 -13.30 -2.99 1.68
C GLU A 87 -12.75 -3.22 3.08
N LEU A 88 -11.62 -2.61 3.42
CA LEU A 88 -10.99 -2.74 4.74
C LEU A 88 -11.81 -2.08 5.86
N ALA A 89 -12.43 -0.95 5.57
CA ALA A 89 -13.31 -0.24 6.49
C ALA A 89 -14.71 -0.91 6.62
N GLY A 90 -15.00 -1.94 5.81
CA GLY A 90 -16.26 -2.70 5.87
C GLY A 90 -17.50 -1.90 5.48
N VAL A 91 -17.34 -0.94 4.56
CA VAL A 91 -18.33 0.12 4.30
C VAL A 91 -19.16 -0.20 3.05
N THR A 92 -20.48 -0.12 3.15
CA THR A 92 -21.37 -0.19 1.98
C THR A 92 -21.50 1.18 1.30
N LYS A 93 -22.05 1.20 0.08
CA LYS A 93 -22.18 2.42 -0.75
C LYS A 93 -22.94 3.57 -0.06
N GLY A 94 -23.87 3.27 0.86
CA GLY A 94 -24.57 4.27 1.67
C GLY A 94 -23.71 4.83 2.79
N GLU A 95 -23.02 3.96 3.51
CA GLU A 95 -22.10 4.31 4.60
C GLU A 95 -20.84 5.03 4.09
N LEU A 96 -20.49 4.84 2.82
CA LEU A 96 -19.39 5.52 2.13
C LEU A 96 -19.61 7.03 2.01
N ARG A 97 -20.88 7.46 1.92
CA ARG A 97 -21.26 8.88 2.02
C ARG A 97 -20.99 9.40 3.43
N ASP A 98 -21.41 8.66 4.46
CA ASP A 98 -21.22 9.06 5.85
C ASP A 98 -19.74 9.06 6.24
N LEU A 99 -18.94 8.15 5.70
CA LEU A 99 -17.48 8.11 5.85
C LEU A 99 -16.84 9.39 5.32
N VAL A 100 -17.18 9.81 4.09
CA VAL A 100 -16.68 11.05 3.48
C VAL A 100 -17.15 12.28 4.26
N ILE A 101 -18.39 12.31 4.74
CA ILE A 101 -18.92 13.43 5.53
C ILE A 101 -18.25 13.52 6.91
N ARG A 102 -18.10 12.39 7.62
CA ARG A 102 -17.40 12.35 8.91
C ARG A 102 -15.98 12.86 8.77
N ASP A 103 -15.30 12.41 7.72
CA ASP A 103 -13.96 12.88 7.42
C ASP A 103 -13.90 14.40 7.18
N GLN A 104 -14.78 14.94 6.34
CA GLN A 104 -14.85 16.39 6.10
C GLN A 104 -15.07 17.16 7.40
N LEU A 105 -15.90 16.63 8.31
CA LEU A 105 -16.13 17.18 9.64
C LEU A 105 -14.86 17.12 10.52
N TYR A 106 -14.18 15.98 10.59
CA TYR A 106 -12.94 15.84 11.37
C TYR A 106 -11.84 16.81 10.94
N ARG A 107 -11.78 17.18 9.65
CA ARG A 107 -10.79 18.14 9.11
C ARG A 107 -11.18 19.61 9.23
N SER A 108 -12.41 19.89 9.63
CA SER A 108 -12.91 21.26 9.80
C SER A 108 -12.61 21.86 11.17
N PHE A 109 -11.97 21.08 12.05
CA PHE A 109 -11.48 21.47 13.38
C PHE A 109 -9.96 21.31 13.43
#